data_AF-A0A6V7JBS7-F1
#
_entry.id   AF-A0A6V7JBS7-F1
#
_cell.length_a   1.000
_cell.length_b   1.000
_cell.length_c   1.000
_cell.angle_alpha   90.00
_cell.angle_beta   90.00
_cell.angle_gamma   90.00
#
_symmetry.space_group_name_H-M   'P 1'
#
loop_
_entity.id
_entity.type
_entity.pdbx_description
1 polymer ?
#
loop_
_entity_poly.entity_id
_entity_poly.type
_entity_poly.pdbx_seq_one_letter_code
_entity_poly.pdbx_strand_id
1 'polypeptide(L)' 'IHIHLSNGRPGAQNHSEVLQEFTQARYVRLSFQGLRRGGGALADKRRAFYSIKEISIGGRCLCSGHASRCRFSPRHG' A
#
# COMPACT_ATOMS: atom_id res chain seq x y z
N ILE A 1 -6.03 7.03 6.81
CA ILE A 1 -6.49 6.54 5.48
C ILE A 1 -6.25 5.05 5.48
N HIS A 2 -7.27 4.25 5.15
CA HIS A 2 -7.14 2.80 5.05
C HIS A 2 -7.42 2.38 3.62
N ILE A 3 -6.55 1.56 3.05
CA ILE A 3 -6.66 1.07 1.68
C ILE A 3 -6.59 -0.45 1.74
N HIS A 4 -7.63 -1.12 1.22
CA HIS A 4 -7.65 -2.56 1.07
C HIS A 4 -7.54 -2.89 -0.42
N LEU A 5 -6.47 -3.58 -0.81
CA LEU A 5 -6.23 -3.90 -2.22
C LEU A 5 -7.17 -4.99 -2.75
N SER A 6 -7.70 -5.86 -1.88
CA SER A 6 -8.58 -6.98 -2.25
C SER A 6 -10.08 -6.65 -2.19
N ASN A 7 -10.50 -5.79 -1.27
CA ASN A 7 -11.93 -5.55 -1.03
C ASN A 7 -12.61 -4.92 -2.24
N GLY A 8 -13.80 -5.44 -2.60
CA GLY A 8 -14.59 -4.94 -3.71
C GLY A 8 -14.07 -5.33 -5.11
N ARG A 9 -13.04 -6.19 -5.21
CA ARG A 9 -12.54 -6.68 -6.50
C ARG A 9 -13.20 -8.00 -6.91
N PRO A 10 -13.48 -8.20 -8.21
CA PRO A 10 -13.79 -9.52 -8.75
C PRO A 10 -12.67 -10.51 -8.39
N GLY A 11 -13.03 -11.67 -7.86
CA GLY A 11 -12.07 -12.69 -7.42
C GLY A 11 -11.61 -12.59 -5.96
N ALA A 12 -12.14 -11.64 -5.17
CA ALA A 12 -11.83 -11.55 -3.73
C ALA A 12 -12.21 -12.83 -2.94
N GLN A 13 -13.32 -13.49 -3.29
CA GLN A 13 -13.71 -14.77 -2.68
C GLN A 13 -12.94 -15.98 -3.24
N ASN A 14 -12.60 -15.96 -4.53
CA ASN A 14 -12.07 -17.13 -5.23
C ASN A 14 -10.54 -17.11 -5.39
N HIS A 15 -9.88 -16.07 -4.86
CA HIS A 15 -8.42 -15.88 -4.91
C HIS A 15 -7.86 -16.03 -6.33
N SER A 16 -8.47 -15.34 -7.30
CA SER A 16 -8.07 -15.44 -8.71
C SER A 16 -6.61 -15.04 -8.93
N GLU A 17 -5.96 -15.65 -9.92
CA GLU A 17 -4.57 -15.35 -10.30
C GLU A 17 -4.36 -13.85 -10.56
N VAL A 18 -5.29 -13.23 -11.30
CA VAL A 18 -5.28 -11.78 -11.55
C VAL A 18 -5.26 -10.95 -10.26
N LEU A 19 -6.00 -11.36 -9.23
CA LEU A 19 -6.00 -10.66 -7.95
C LEU A 19 -4.69 -10.91 -7.17
N GLN A 20 -4.12 -12.11 -7.26
CA GLN A 20 -2.84 -12.43 -6.65
C GLN A 20 -1.72 -11.59 -7.27
N GLU A 21 -1.66 -11.51 -8.60
CA GLU A 21 -0.70 -10.66 -9.31
C GLU A 21 -0.89 -9.18 -8.97
N PHE A 22 -2.14 -8.71 -8.93
CA PHE A 22 -2.45 -7.32 -8.57
C PHE A 22 -1.99 -6.95 -7.15
N THR A 23 -2.11 -7.87 -6.20
CA THR A 23 -1.75 -7.62 -4.79
C THR A 23 -0.27 -7.91 -4.49
N GLN A 24 0.44 -8.57 -5.40
CA GLN A 24 1.87 -8.83 -5.26
C GLN A 24 2.68 -7.53 -5.38
N ALA A 25 3.56 -7.29 -4.41
CA ALA A 25 4.41 -6.10 -4.40
C ALA A 25 5.79 -6.40 -3.81
N ARG A 26 6.82 -5.79 -4.41
CA ARG A 26 8.17 -5.68 -3.85
C ARG A 26 8.45 -4.30 -3.26
N TYR A 27 7.87 -3.27 -3.85
CA TYR A 27 8.04 -1.88 -3.43
C TYR A 27 6.67 -1.20 -3.35
N VAL A 28 6.50 -0.31 -2.37
CA VAL A 28 5.31 0.53 -2.21
C VAL A 28 5.73 1.98 -2.27
N ARG A 29 5.11 2.77 -3.15
CA ARG A 29 5.41 4.20 -3.31
C ARG A 29 4.18 5.03 -3.00
N LEU A 30 4.31 5.95 -2.06
CA LEU A 30 3.29 6.96 -1.77
C LEU A 30 3.64 8.22 -2.57
N SER A 31 2.68 8.72 -3.37
CA SER A 31 2.84 9.95 -4.16
C SER A 31 1.77 10.96 -3.76
N PHE A 32 2.20 12.12 -3.27
CA PHE A 32 1.31 13.18 -2.82
C PHE A 32 1.29 14.30 -3.87
N GLN A 33 0.14 14.51 -4.52
CA GLN A 33 0.03 15.36 -5.72
C GLN A 33 -0.48 16.78 -5.44
N GLY A 34 -0.97 17.07 -4.24
CA GLY A 34 -1.46 18.39 -3.90
C GLY A 34 -1.79 18.55 -2.42
N LEU A 35 -1.57 19.74 -1.89
CA LEU A 35 -1.90 20.08 -0.50
C LEU A 35 -3.11 21.00 -0.54
N ARG A 36 -4.24 20.57 0.05
CA ARG A 36 -5.45 21.38 0.15
C ARG A 36 -5.68 21.74 1.62
N ARG A 37 -5.77 23.03 1.92
CA ARG A 37 -6.20 23.52 3.24
C ARG A 37 -7.41 24.43 3.02
N GLY A 38 -8.58 24.01 3.51
CA GLY A 38 -9.82 24.78 3.57
C GLY A 38 -10.08 25.73 2.38
N GLY A 39 -10.59 25.20 1.27
CA GLY A 39 -11.26 25.99 0.22
C GLY A 39 -10.43 26.94 -0.66
N GLY A 40 -9.15 27.21 -0.37
CA GLY A 40 -8.35 28.19 -1.11
C GLY A 40 -6.94 27.72 -1.48
N ALA A 41 -6.31 28.43 -2.43
CA ALA A 41 -4.89 28.28 -2.72
C ALA A 41 -4.06 28.62 -1.48
N LEU A 42 -2.97 27.87 -1.25
CA LEU A 42 -2.09 28.12 -0.11
C LEU A 42 -1.50 29.53 -0.17
N ALA A 43 -1.94 30.39 0.76
CA ALA A 43 -1.41 31.75 0.90
C ALA A 43 0.07 31.75 1.32
N ASP A 44 0.51 30.75 2.09
CA ASP A 44 1.91 30.60 2.51
C ASP A 44 2.44 29.18 2.22
N LYS A 45 3.16 29.05 1.10
CA LYS A 45 3.79 27.79 0.67
C LYS A 45 4.86 27.30 1.66
N ARG A 46 5.40 28.16 2.53
CA ARG A 46 6.44 27.77 3.51
C ARG A 46 5.88 26.96 4.68
N ARG A 47 4.56 26.97 4.86
CA ARG A 47 3.85 26.19 5.90
C ARG A 47 3.13 24.97 5.34
N ALA A 48 3.48 24.60 4.10
CA ALA A 48 2.82 23.59 3.31
C ALA A 48 3.59 22.27 3.34
N PHE A 49 3.33 21.41 4.33
CA PHE A 49 4.02 20.13 4.43
C PHE A 49 3.03 18.98 4.66
N TYR A 50 3.42 17.81 4.17
CA TYR A 50 2.80 16.56 4.56
C TYR A 50 3.45 16.10 5.87
N SER A 51 2.63 15.72 6.84
CA SER A 51 3.11 15.06 8.06
C SER A 51 2.48 13.67 8.12
N ILE A 52 3.32 12.65 8.24
CA ILE A 52 2.91 11.26 8.34
C ILE A 52 3.39 10.76 9.69
N LYS A 53 2.45 10.45 10.58
CA LYS A 53 2.78 9.90 11.90
C LYS A 53 3.21 8.43 11.79
N GLU A 54 2.53 7.66 10.95
CA GLU A 54 2.73 6.22 10.85
C GLU A 54 2.35 5.72 9.45
N ILE A 55 3.10 4.72 8.97
CA ILE A 55 2.76 3.93 7.79
C ILE A 55 2.75 2.47 8.23
N SER A 56 1.59 1.83 8.11
CA SER A 56 1.41 0.42 8.42
C SER A 56 0.91 -0.31 7.18
N ILE A 57 1.71 -1.26 6.68
CA ILE A 57 1.42 -2.05 5.48
C ILE A 57 1.30 -3.51 5.90
N GLY A 58 0.08 -4.05 5.85
CA GLY A 58 -0.18 -5.45 6.11
C GLY A 58 0.00 -6.29 4.85
N GLY A 59 0.66 -7.44 4.98
CA GLY A 59 0.86 -8.37 3.88
C GLY A 59 1.35 -9.74 4.36
N ARG A 60 1.55 -10.62 3.40
CA ARG A 60 2.12 -11.95 3.62
C ARG A 60 3.07 -12.26 2.47
N CYS A 61 4.09 -13.07 2.74
CA CYS A 61 4.91 -13.56 1.65
C CYS A 61 4.08 -14.41 0.68
N LEU A 62 4.48 -14.37 -0.58
CA LEU A 62 4.03 -15.32 -1.57
C LEU A 62 4.74 -16.67 -1.35
N CYS A 63 3.96 -17.71 -1.05
CA CYS A 63 4.44 -19.08 -0.90
C CYS A 63 3.64 -20.09 -1.74
N SER A 64 2.72 -19.61 -2.59
CA SER A 64 1.86 -20.42 -3.47
C SER A 64 1.21 -21.64 -2.80
N GLY A 65 0.86 -21.53 -1.51
CA GLY A 65 0.27 -22.63 -0.74
C GLY A 65 1.25 -23.67 -0.18
N HIS A 66 2.55 -23.59 -0.49
CA HIS A 66 3.55 -24.59 -0.08
C HIS A 66 4.22 -24.32 1.26
N ALA A 67 4.00 -23.15 1.87
CA ALA A 67 4.53 -22.83 3.19
C ALA A 67 3.59 -21.94 4.00
N SER A 68 3.59 -22.13 5.32
CA SER A 68 2.85 -21.31 6.28
C SER A 68 3.68 -20.16 6.85
N ARG A 69 5.01 -20.18 6.68
CA ARG A 69 5.94 -19.17 7.20
C ARG A 69 7.10 -18.93 6.23
N CYS A 70 7.58 -17.70 6.20
CA CYS A 70 8.81 -17.33 5.50
C CYS A 70 10.02 -17.39 6.40
N ARG A 71 11.18 -17.65 5.79
CA ARG A 71 12.49 -17.38 6.40
C ARG A 71 12.93 -15.97 6.07
N PHE A 72 13.66 -15.35 6.99
CA PHE A 72 14.30 -14.06 6.77
C PHE A 72 15.36 -14.18 5.66
N SER A 73 15.36 -13.25 4.70
CA SER A 73 16.35 -13.17 3.63
C SER A 73 16.93 -11.76 3.57
N PRO A 74 18.24 -11.58 3.84
CA PRO A 74 18.88 -10.26 3.81
C PRO A 74 19.01 -9.68 2.40
N ARG A 75 18.73 -10.46 1.34
CA ARG A 75 18.71 -9.96 -0.05
C ARG A 75 17.39 -9.32 -0.47
N HIS A 76 16.35 -9.46 0.35
CA HIS A 76 15.00 -8.96 0.07
C HIS A 76 14.47 -8.07 1.21
N GLY A 77 15.35 -7.64 2.12
CA GLY A 77 15.08 -6.69 3.19
C GLY A 77 15.67 -5.32 2.88
#